data_AF-A0A3B0TJA6-F1
#
_entry.id   AF-A0A3B0TJA6-F1
#
_cell.length_a   1.000
_cell.length_b   1.000
_cell.length_c   1.000
_cell.angle_alpha   90.00
_cell.angle_beta   90.00
_cell.angle_gamma   90.00
#
_symmetry.space_group_name_H-M   'P 1'
#
loop_
_entity.id
_entity.type
_entity.pdbx_description
1 polymer ?
#
loop_
_entity_poly.entity_id
_entity_poly.type
_entity_poly.pdbx_seq_one_letter_code
_entity_poly.pdbx_strand_id
1 'polypeptide(L)' 'MVNFDKIYPVQLILDDVDDALKLSIEAGWNQIDKDWQFFISQGTTIGFRDSSGRLVASAAT' A
#
# COMPACT_ATOMS: atom_id res chain seq x y z
N MET A 1 -16.48 15.18 9.15
CA MET A 1 -16.63 13.72 9.31
C MET A 1 -15.96 13.08 8.12
N VAL A 2 -14.96 12.23 8.33
CA VAL A 2 -14.32 11.49 7.23
C VAL A 2 -15.34 10.48 6.73
N ASN A 3 -15.68 10.54 5.44
CA ASN A 3 -16.55 9.56 4.81
C ASN A 3 -15.73 8.27 4.63
N PHE A 4 -16.09 7.20 5.34
CA PHE A 4 -15.52 5.86 5.12
C PHE A 4 -16.20 5.23 3.90
N ASP A 5 -16.10 5.89 2.74
CA ASP A 5 -16.43 5.25 1.48
C ASP A 5 -15.74 3.88 1.46
N LYS A 6 -16.50 2.86 1.10
CA LYS A 6 -16.15 1.44 1.24
C LYS A 6 -14.65 1.19 1.00
N ILE A 7 -13.94 0.80 2.06
CA ILE A 7 -12.58 0.29 1.95
C ILE A 7 -12.62 -1.20 1.69
N TYR A 8 -11.76 -1.71 0.83
CA TYR A 8 -11.66 -3.12 0.51
C TYR A 8 -10.22 -3.61 0.61
N PRO A 9 -10.00 -4.82 1.18
CA PRO A 9 -8.67 -5.39 1.31
C PRO A 9 -8.13 -5.82 -0.05
N VAL A 10 -6.81 -5.74 -0.22
CA VAL A 10 -6.08 -6.18 -1.41
C VAL A 10 -4.74 -6.80 -0.99
N GLN A 11 -4.32 -7.87 -1.67
CA GLN A 11 -2.95 -8.34 -1.62
C GLN A 11 -2.15 -7.53 -2.63
N LEU A 12 -1.06 -6.90 -2.21
CA LEU A 12 -0.23 -6.10 -3.12
C LEU A 12 0.65 -7.00 -3.99
N ILE A 13 0.77 -6.63 -5.26
CA ILE A 13 1.63 -7.25 -6.27
C ILE A 13 2.67 -6.24 -6.75
N LEU A 14 3.63 -6.67 -7.58
CA LEU A 14 4.74 -5.81 -8.00
C LEU A 14 4.27 -4.54 -8.73
N ASP A 15 3.12 -4.58 -9.40
CA ASP A 15 2.53 -3.41 -10.06
C ASP A 15 2.02 -2.35 -9.07
N ASP A 16 1.89 -2.69 -7.77
CA ASP A 16 1.46 -1.78 -6.71
C ASP A 16 2.64 -1.05 -6.02
N VAL A 17 3.89 -1.28 -6.43
CA VAL A 17 5.08 -0.69 -5.78
C VAL A 17 5.00 0.85 -5.74
N ASP A 18 4.57 1.48 -6.82
CA ASP A 18 4.47 2.95 -6.90
C ASP A 18 3.39 3.49 -5.95
N ASP A 19 2.26 2.80 -5.84
CA ASP A 19 1.17 3.16 -4.93
C ASP A 19 1.60 3.01 -3.46
N ALA A 20 2.32 1.94 -3.15
CA ALA A 20 2.82 1.68 -1.81
C ALA A 20 3.92 2.68 -1.39
N LEU A 21 4.83 3.02 -2.31
CA LEU A 21 5.84 4.06 -2.09
C LEU A 21 5.19 5.43 -1.87
N LYS A 22 4.18 5.78 -2.68
CA LYS A 22 3.45 7.03 -2.50
C LYS A 22 2.78 7.11 -1.12
N LEU A 23 2.09 6.05 -0.69
CA LEU A 23 1.49 5.97 0.63
C LEU A 23 2.54 6.07 1.75
N SER A 24 3.68 5.39 1.61
CA SER A 24 4.82 5.46 2.53
C SER A 24 5.32 6.88 2.71
N ILE A 25 5.50 7.62 1.61
CA ILE A 25 5.94 9.02 1.61
C ILE A 25 4.91 9.90 2.33
N GLU A 26 3.63 9.73 2.02
CA GLU A 26 2.52 10.47 2.67
C GLU A 26 2.47 10.19 4.19
N ALA A 27 2.81 8.96 4.61
CA ALA A 27 2.87 8.54 6.01
C ALA A 27 4.19 8.96 6.72
N GLY A 28 5.15 9.53 6.00
CA GLY A 28 6.47 9.90 6.54
C GLY A 28 7.36 8.71 6.88
N TRP A 29 7.12 7.55 6.25
CA TRP A 29 7.95 6.35 6.43
C TRP A 29 9.19 6.41 5.56
N ASN A 30 10.29 5.82 6.05
CA ASN A 30 11.60 5.85 5.41
C ASN A 30 11.85 4.59 4.54
N GLN A 31 10.95 4.30 3.61
CA GLN A 31 11.06 3.17 2.67
C GLN A 31 11.29 3.69 1.24
N ILE A 32 12.01 2.93 0.43
CA ILE A 32 12.23 3.17 -1.00
C ILE A 32 11.54 2.11 -1.86
N ASP A 33 11.50 2.33 -3.17
CA ASP A 33 10.95 1.39 -4.17
C ASP A 33 11.48 -0.05 -4.01
N LYS A 34 12.78 -0.21 -3.77
CA LYS A 34 13.42 -1.52 -3.56
C LYS A 34 12.94 -2.24 -2.31
N ASP A 35 12.60 -1.52 -1.24
CA ASP A 35 12.05 -2.13 -0.04
C ASP A 35 10.68 -2.74 -0.34
N TRP A 36 9.83 -2.00 -1.06
CA TRP A 36 8.51 -2.48 -1.48
C TRP A 36 8.59 -3.66 -2.45
N GLN A 37 9.49 -3.61 -3.43
CA GLN A 37 9.77 -4.77 -4.30
C GLN A 37 10.19 -6.00 -3.50
N PHE A 38 11.03 -5.80 -2.46
CA PHE A 38 11.46 -6.88 -1.58
C PHE A 38 10.30 -7.44 -0.76
N PHE A 39 9.51 -6.60 -0.08
CA PHE A 39 8.36 -7.02 0.72
C PHE A 39 7.32 -7.80 -0.09
N ILE A 40 7.05 -7.36 -1.33
CA ILE A 40 6.08 -7.99 -2.21
C ILE A 40 6.61 -9.30 -2.80
N SER A 41 7.89 -9.35 -3.18
CA SER A 41 8.46 -10.54 -3.84
C SER A 41 8.87 -11.64 -2.86
N GLN A 42 9.28 -11.28 -1.64
CA GLN A 42 9.79 -12.24 -0.65
C GLN A 42 8.84 -12.48 0.52
N GLY A 43 7.86 -11.59 0.71
CA GLY A 43 6.94 -11.62 1.84
C GLY A 43 5.47 -11.62 1.43
N THR A 44 4.62 -11.27 2.39
CA THR A 44 3.20 -11.01 2.16
C THR A 44 2.96 -9.54 2.45
N THR A 45 2.46 -8.81 1.46
CA THR A 45 2.10 -7.41 1.60
C THR A 45 0.60 -7.25 1.35
N ILE A 46 -0.10 -6.68 2.33
CA ILE A 46 -1.54 -6.42 2.25
C ILE A 46 -1.80 -4.92 2.27
N GLY A 47 -2.92 -4.50 1.72
CA GLY A 47 -3.38 -3.13 1.78
C GLY A 47 -4.90 -2.98 1.78
N PHE A 48 -5.36 -1.75 1.90
CA PHE A 48 -6.75 -1.37 1.71
C PHE A 48 -6.85 -0.27 0.67
N ARG A 49 -7.80 -0.41 -0.27
CA ARG A 49 -8.12 0.63 -1.24
C ARG A 49 -9.48 1.25 -0.92
N ASP A 50 -9.61 2.56 -1.10
CA ASP A 50 -10.89 3.26 -1.01
C ASP A 50 -11.72 3.08 -2.29
N SER A 51 -12.95 3.62 -2.31
CA SER A 51 -13.85 3.51 -3.46
C SER A 51 -13.33 4.09 -4.79
N SER A 52 -12.30 4.95 -4.74
CA SER A 52 -11.64 5.50 -5.94
C SER A 52 -10.55 4.59 -6.49
N GLY A 53 -10.21 3.51 -5.78
CA GLY A 53 -9.09 2.64 -6.10
C GLY A 53 -7.78 3.07 -5.46
N ARG A 54 -7.73 4.17 -4.71
CA ARG A 54 -6.49 4.65 -4.06
C ARG A 54 -6.12 3.76 -2.88
N LEU A 55 -4.84 3.39 -2.78
CA LEU A 55 -4.28 2.71 -1.62
C LEU A 55 -4.24 3.67 -0.42
N VAL A 56 -4.87 3.28 0.69
CA VAL A 56 -5.01 4.12 1.91
C VAL A 56 -4.41 3.49 3.17
N ALA A 57 -4.05 2.21 3.12
CA ALA A 57 -3.32 1.51 4.17
C ALA A 57 -2.51 0.37 3.57
N SER A 58 -1.39 0.03 4.20
CA SER A 58 -0.52 -1.09 3.83
C SER A 58 0.15 -1.71 5.05
N ALA A 59 0.43 -3.00 5.00
CA ALA A 59 1.27 -3.72 5.95
C ALA A 59 2.09 -4.78 5.21
N ALA A 60 3.34 -4.97 5.64
CA ALA A 60 4.27 -5.96 5.11
C ALA A 60 4.88 -6.75 6.27
N THR A 61 5.20 -8.02 6.04
CA THR A 61 5.88 -8.93 6.99
C THR A 61 7.23 -9.39 6.45
#